data_AF-A0A1U6HUE1-F1
#
_entry.id   AF-A0A1U6HUE1-F1
#
_cell.length_a   1.000
_cell.length_b   1.000
_cell.length_c   1.000
_cell.angle_alpha   90.00
_cell.angle_beta   90.00
_cell.angle_gamma   90.00
#
_symmetry.space_group_name_H-M   'P 1'
#
loop_
_entity.id
_entity.type
_entity.pdbx_description
1 polymer ?
#
loop_
_entity_poly.entity_id
_entity_poly.type
_entity_poly.pdbx_seq_one_letter_code
_entity_poly.pdbx_strand_id
1 'polypeptide(L)' 'MVQPVAIVTGESAGIGYEAARKLAGNGSSVYAGARGWTGWTR' A
#
# COMPACT_ATOMS: atom_id res chain seq x y z
N MET A 1 -12.87 15.49 -7.43
CA MET A 1 -13.23 14.40 -6.51
C MET A 1 -12.00 14.14 -5.63
N VAL A 2 -12.13 14.08 -4.31
CA VAL A 2 -10.96 13.86 -3.43
C VAL A 2 -10.60 12.37 -3.46
N GLN A 3 -9.34 12.04 -3.70
CA GLN A 3 -8.87 10.66 -3.70
C GLN A 3 -8.50 10.25 -2.27
N PRO A 4 -8.99 9.11 -1.74
CA PRO A 4 -8.64 8.64 -0.41
C PRO A 4 -7.13 8.37 -0.31
N VAL A 5 -6.52 8.71 0.82
CA VAL A 5 -5.11 8.43 1.10
C VAL A 5 -5.04 7.36 2.18
N ALA A 6 -4.25 6.32 1.95
CA ALA A 6 -3.99 5.27 2.91
C ALA A 6 -2.49 5.11 3.17
N ILE A 7 -2.11 4.98 4.45
CA ILE A 7 -0.74 4.68 4.87
C ILE A 7 -0.74 3.25 5.39
N VAL A 8 0.05 2.39 4.78
CA VAL A 8 0.14 0.97 5.13
C VAL A 8 1.54 0.66 5.64
N THR A 9 1.62 0.16 6.87
CA THR A 9 2.88 -0.29 7.47
C THR A 9 2.97 -1.82 7.48
N GLY A 10 4.18 -2.36 7.44
CA GLY A 10 4.38 -3.81 7.30
C GLY A 10 3.91 -4.34 5.94
N GLU A 11 3.94 -3.49 4.91
CA GLU A 11 3.38 -3.76 3.58
C GLU A 11 4.16 -4.82 2.79
N SER A 12 5.43 -5.08 3.11
CA SER A 12 6.30 -5.95 2.30
C SER A 12 5.83 -7.39 2.11
N ALA A 13 4.91 -7.89 2.95
CA ALA A 13 4.34 -9.23 2.83
C ALA A 13 3.01 -9.37 3.58
N GLY A 14 2.29 -10.46 3.31
CA GLY A 14 1.12 -10.88 4.09
C GLY A 14 -0.05 -9.89 4.00
N ILE A 15 -0.68 -9.61 5.15
CA ILE A 15 -1.91 -8.79 5.22
C ILE A 15 -1.65 -7.34 4.78
N GLY A 16 -0.47 -6.78 5.12
CA GLY A 16 -0.11 -5.43 4.72
C GLY A 16 -0.06 -5.28 3.19
N TYR A 17 0.57 -6.23 2.51
CA TYR A 17 0.65 -6.28 1.04
C TYR A 17 -0.74 -6.36 0.40
N GLU A 18 -1.56 -7.32 0.85
CA GLU A 18 -2.90 -7.53 0.29
C GLU A 18 -3.82 -6.33 0.52
N ALA A 19 -3.70 -5.66 1.67
CA ALA A 19 -4.43 -4.43 1.96
C ALA A 19 -4.01 -3.28 1.04
N ALA A 20 -2.70 -3.05 0.90
CA ALA A 20 -2.16 -2.02 0.00
C ALA A 20 -2.60 -2.25 -1.46
N ARG A 21 -2.51 -3.49 -1.95
CA ARG A 21 -2.95 -3.85 -3.31
C ARG A 21 -4.43 -3.55 -3.54
N LYS A 22 -5.30 -3.94 -2.60
CA LYS A 22 -6.76 -3.70 -2.70
C LYS A 22 -7.10 -2.21 -2.63
N LEU A 23 -6.44 -1.46 -1.74
CA LEU A 23 -6.65 -0.02 -1.59
C LEU A 23 -6.24 0.75 -2.85
N ALA A 24 -5.08 0.41 -3.42
CA ALA A 24 -4.61 1.00 -4.68
C ALA A 24 -5.54 0.64 -5.84
N GLY A 25 -5.97 -0.63 -5.94
CA GLY A 25 -6.91 -1.09 -6.96
C GLY A 25 -8.29 -0.42 -6.89
N ASN A 26 -8.68 0.06 -5.71
CA ASN A 26 -9.93 0.81 -5.48
C ASN A 26 -9.77 2.33 -5.69
N GLY A 27 -8.62 2.79 -6.20
CA GLY A 27 -8.39 4.21 -6.52
C GLY A 27 -7.90 5.05 -5.35
N SER A 28 -7.39 4.43 -4.27
CA SER A 28 -6.73 5.17 -3.19
C SER A 28 -5.28 5.46 -3.55
N SER A 29 -4.77 6.62 -3.13
CA SER A 29 -3.33 6.88 -3.10
C SER A 29 -2.73 6.19 -1.87
N VAL A 30 -1.86 5.21 -2.10
CA VAL A 30 -1.29 4.38 -1.04
C VAL A 30 0.18 4.71 -0.82
N TYR A 31 0.55 5.01 0.42
CA TYR A 31 1.94 5.11 0.87
C TYR A 31 2.29 3.87 1.68
N ALA A 32 3.18 3.05 1.13
CA ALA A 32 3.61 1.79 1.73
C ALA A 32 4.95 1.97 2.47
N GLY A 33 5.03 1.46 3.69
CA GLY A 33 6.24 1.44 4.50
C GLY A 33 6.50 0.06 5.11
N ALA A 34 7.70 -0.47 4.91
CA ALA A 34 8.12 -1.71 5.54
C ALA A 34 9.63 -1.69 5.82
N ARG A 35 10.08 -2.59 6.72
CA ARG A 35 11.51 -2.76 7.01
C ARG A 35 12.23 -3.57 5.94
N GLY A 36 11.51 -4.48 5.28
CA GLY A 36 12.02 -5.30 4.19
C GLY A 36 11.87 -4.60 2.84
N TRP A 37 12.57 -5.10 1.83
CA TRP A 37 12.44 -4.60 0.47
C TRP A 37 11.00 -4.78 -0.03
N THR A 38 10.37 -3.68 -0.40
CA THR A 38 9.11 -3.67 -1.13
C THR A 38 9.46 -3.68 -2.61
N GLY A 39 9.20 -4.78 -3.31
CA GLY A 39 9.45 -4.92 -4.76
C GLY A 39 8.62 -3.98 -5.65
N TRP A 40 7.87 -3.06 -5.04
CA TRP A 40 7.00 -2.06 -5.64
C TRP A 40 7.42 -0.67 -5.16
N THR A 41 8.38 -0.07 -5.87
CA THR A 41 8.55 1.38 -5.90
C THR A 41 8.68 1.81 -7.35
N ARG A 42 7.53 2.11 -7.96
CA ARG A 42 7.41 3.01 -9.10
C ARG A 42 6.07 3.75 -9.00
#